data_AF-A0A5B1LG50-F1
#
_entry.id   AF-A0A5B1LG50-F1
#
_cell.length_a   1.000
_cell.length_b   1.000
_cell.length_c   1.000
_cell.angle_alpha   90.00
_cell.angle_beta   90.00
_cell.angle_gamma   90.00
#
_symmetry.space_group_name_H-M   'P 1'
#
loop_
_entity.id
_entity.type
_entity.pdbx_description
1 polymer ?
#
loop_
_entity_poly.entity_id
_entity_poly.type
_entity_poly.pdbx_seq_one_letter_code
_entity_poly.pdbx_strand_id
1 'polypeptide(L)'
;MTRANTMSILFTDLVGSTAMGDRLGDDDAETVRRRFFAIIEEAVEPTGGRIVKTLGDGHMVVFASALDAVGCGIAIQAAVDAHNSEPDAEHIGVRVGINAGDVSVEGEDYFGTPVTIAKRLCDSADGGQILISGLVESLVGTRGGFAFRHVAPLELRGLSRPQAASEVLWRNPETAFTTASTKAARPTTAAGQPRRWGRRRSAVAAVVGLVTAGAIIAAVASKDEDQEPEDKPNPAAPYSGKVLIDVTGTVPSSDRRRVHTFEAYAGDVVHLDLWSRAPGVYLVLELRTESGRLLAFDEGAGDPGISAFELTRNGQYQAVARMFRPAENGPYELRVVRSDGPAAEALGVGYDEFVKPGQTYLQQVRLRKGRSTRVEVLSESVNRADLVLELVDSAGVVVASDDGSGELGDPSIKRFRPAATGSYTVRVRAKTPRDLGAFRVAVITN
;
A
#
# COMPACT_ATOMS: atom_id res chain seq x y z
N MET A 1 -11.48 -7.05 -30.20
CA MET A 1 -11.86 -7.76 -28.95
C MET A 1 -11.41 -6.89 -27.80
N THR A 2 -12.36 -6.28 -27.10
CA THR A 2 -12.09 -5.43 -25.93
C THR A 2 -11.45 -6.29 -24.85
N ARG A 3 -10.28 -5.90 -24.34
CA ARG A 3 -9.57 -6.65 -23.29
C ARG A 3 -10.45 -6.68 -22.05
N ALA A 4 -10.65 -7.87 -21.50
CA ALA A 4 -11.38 -8.07 -20.26
C ALA A 4 -10.38 -7.99 -19.11
N ASN A 5 -10.49 -6.97 -18.26
CA ASN A 5 -9.69 -6.83 -17.04
C ASN A 5 -10.58 -7.11 -15.83
N THR A 6 -10.13 -7.96 -14.91
CA THR A 6 -10.87 -8.14 -13.65
C THR A 6 -10.68 -6.91 -12.76
N MET A 7 -11.76 -6.19 -12.50
CA MET A 7 -11.75 -5.00 -11.65
C MET A 7 -12.77 -5.17 -10.53
N SER A 8 -12.56 -4.49 -9.41
CA SER A 8 -13.58 -4.25 -8.40
C SER A 8 -14.20 -2.88 -8.64
N ILE A 9 -15.52 -2.82 -8.59
CA ILE A 9 -16.33 -1.65 -8.93
C ILE A 9 -17.17 -1.31 -7.72
N LEU A 10 -17.06 -0.07 -7.26
CA LEU A 10 -17.84 0.50 -6.17
C LEU A 10 -18.74 1.58 -6.75
N PHE A 11 -20.01 1.54 -6.39
CA PHE A 11 -20.95 2.62 -6.62
C PHE A 11 -21.36 3.24 -5.29
N THR A 12 -21.53 4.56 -5.30
CA THR A 12 -22.20 5.29 -4.22
C THR A 12 -23.43 6.00 -4.75
N ASP A 13 -24.40 6.24 -3.86
CA ASP A 13 -25.63 6.97 -4.16
C ASP A 13 -26.08 7.75 -2.91
N LEU A 14 -26.48 9.01 -3.11
CA LEU A 14 -26.97 9.88 -2.04
C LEU A 14 -28.45 9.57 -1.75
N VAL A 15 -28.76 9.23 -0.51
CA VAL A 15 -30.12 8.88 -0.12
C VAL A 15 -31.03 10.10 -0.16
N GLY A 16 -32.09 10.00 -0.95
CA GLY A 16 -33.19 10.96 -0.92
C GLY A 16 -32.84 12.34 -1.49
N SER A 17 -31.86 12.44 -2.39
CA SER A 17 -31.43 13.70 -3.01
C SER A 17 -32.57 14.51 -3.61
N THR A 18 -33.54 13.87 -4.28
CA THR A 18 -34.71 14.57 -4.84
C THR A 18 -35.59 15.18 -3.74
N ALA A 19 -35.91 14.41 -2.70
CA ALA A 19 -36.71 14.91 -1.57
C ALA A 19 -35.97 15.97 -0.75
N MET A 20 -34.63 15.91 -0.72
CA MET A 20 -33.78 16.92 -0.13
C MET A 20 -33.87 18.24 -0.91
N GLY A 21 -33.84 18.18 -2.25
CA GLY A 21 -34.08 19.34 -3.12
C GLY A 21 -35.42 20.02 -2.85
N ASP A 22 -36.51 19.25 -2.79
CA ASP A 22 -37.84 19.79 -2.51
C ASP A 22 -37.96 20.44 -1.12
N ARG A 23 -37.23 19.92 -0.12
CA ARG A 23 -37.28 20.42 1.27
C ARG A 23 -36.38 21.64 1.51
N LEU A 24 -35.17 21.63 0.96
CA LEU A 24 -34.13 22.64 1.23
C LEU A 24 -34.11 23.75 0.16
N GLY A 25 -34.64 23.48 -1.03
CA GLY A 25 -34.40 24.31 -2.21
C GLY A 25 -33.09 23.96 -2.90
N ASP A 26 -32.98 24.34 -4.18
CA ASP A 26 -31.91 23.90 -5.07
C ASP A 26 -30.50 24.31 -4.58
N ASP A 27 -30.34 25.53 -4.05
CA ASP A 27 -29.03 26.05 -3.63
C ASP A 27 -28.47 25.33 -2.40
N ASP A 28 -29.32 25.09 -1.39
CA ASP A 28 -28.93 24.39 -0.16
C ASP A 28 -28.72 22.90 -0.43
N ALA A 29 -29.58 22.27 -1.24
CA ALA A 29 -29.40 20.88 -1.67
C ALA A 29 -28.11 20.68 -2.47
N GLU A 30 -27.74 21.64 -3.33
CA GLU A 30 -26.47 21.62 -4.05
C GLU A 30 -25.27 21.77 -3.10
N THR A 31 -25.40 22.56 -2.04
CA THR A 31 -24.35 22.68 -1.00
C THR A 31 -24.13 21.35 -0.29
N VAL A 32 -25.21 20.65 0.09
CA VAL A 32 -25.14 19.32 0.69
C VAL A 32 -24.55 18.31 -0.29
N ARG A 33 -24.95 18.34 -1.56
CA ARG A 33 -24.41 17.45 -2.61
C ARG A 33 -22.90 17.66 -2.81
N ARG A 34 -22.41 18.90 -2.81
CA ARG A 34 -20.97 19.19 -2.90
C ARG A 34 -20.21 18.68 -1.68
N ARG A 35 -20.78 18.83 -0.48
CA ARG A 35 -20.18 18.27 0.74
C ARG A 35 -20.11 16.75 0.68
N PHE A 36 -21.17 16.10 0.21
CA PHE A 36 -21.17 14.65 -0.04
C PHE A 36 -20.06 14.25 -1.02
N PHE A 37 -19.90 14.96 -2.14
CA PHE A 37 -18.88 14.64 -3.14
C PHE A 37 -17.46 14.76 -2.57
N ALA A 38 -17.18 15.83 -1.82
CA ALA A 38 -15.90 16.01 -1.14
C ALA A 38 -15.60 14.85 -0.18
N ILE A 39 -16.59 14.42 0.61
CA ILE A 39 -16.45 13.26 1.52
C ILE A 39 -16.07 11.98 0.75
N ILE A 40 -16.70 11.73 -0.41
CA ILE A 40 -16.38 10.57 -1.24
C ILE A 40 -14.96 10.68 -1.81
N GLU A 41 -14.61 11.83 -2.38
CA GLU A 41 -13.28 12.06 -2.99
C GLU A 41 -12.15 11.89 -1.96
N GLU A 42 -12.31 12.48 -0.77
CA GLU A 42 -11.38 12.36 0.36
C GLU A 42 -11.24 10.90 0.85
N ALA A 43 -12.34 10.14 0.86
CA ALA A 43 -12.32 8.73 1.26
C ALA A 43 -11.71 7.81 0.18
N VAL A 44 -11.81 8.16 -1.10
CA VAL A 44 -11.28 7.37 -2.22
C VAL A 44 -9.77 7.57 -2.38
N GLU A 45 -9.26 8.80 -2.27
CA GLU A 45 -7.85 9.15 -2.49
C GLU A 45 -6.83 8.19 -1.82
N PRO A 46 -6.97 7.81 -0.52
CA PRO A 46 -5.98 6.96 0.15
C PRO A 46 -6.14 5.45 -0.17
N THR A 47 -7.16 5.05 -0.91
CA THR A 47 -7.54 3.63 -1.09
C THR A 47 -7.11 3.02 -2.42
N GLY A 48 -6.32 3.74 -3.22
CA GLY A 48 -5.89 3.27 -4.55
C GLY A 48 -7.04 3.14 -5.56
N GLY A 49 -8.21 3.67 -5.22
CA GLY A 49 -9.37 3.74 -6.10
C GLY A 49 -9.26 4.87 -7.10
N ARG A 50 -9.80 4.66 -8.31
CA ARG A 50 -9.94 5.70 -9.33
C ARG A 50 -11.40 6.03 -9.53
N ILE A 51 -11.79 7.28 -9.27
CA ILE A 51 -13.11 7.78 -9.64
C ILE A 51 -13.17 7.84 -11.16
N VAL A 52 -14.11 7.09 -11.74
CA VAL A 52 -14.30 7.01 -13.19
C VAL A 52 -15.22 8.12 -13.66
N LYS A 53 -16.35 8.29 -12.96
CA LYS A 53 -17.37 9.27 -13.28
C LYS A 53 -18.33 9.47 -12.12
N THR A 54 -19.00 10.62 -12.15
CA THR A 54 -20.16 10.93 -11.33
C THR A 54 -21.43 10.52 -12.08
N LEU A 55 -22.46 10.10 -11.34
CA LEU A 55 -23.71 9.56 -11.87
C LEU A 55 -24.87 10.22 -11.14
N GLY A 56 -25.19 11.45 -11.53
CA GLY A 56 -26.14 12.29 -10.81
C GLY A 56 -25.56 12.71 -9.46
N ASP A 57 -26.05 12.08 -8.40
CA ASP A 57 -25.71 12.27 -7.00
C ASP A 57 -24.83 11.16 -6.43
N GLY A 58 -24.32 10.26 -7.28
CA GLY A 58 -23.43 9.15 -6.92
C GLY A 58 -22.09 9.14 -7.64
N HIS A 59 -21.21 8.23 -7.25
CA HIS A 59 -19.91 7.99 -7.90
C HIS A 59 -19.78 6.56 -8.39
N MET A 60 -19.01 6.39 -9.47
CA MET A 60 -18.45 5.10 -9.86
C MET A 60 -16.94 5.13 -9.65
N VAL A 61 -16.45 4.20 -8.82
CA VAL A 61 -15.04 4.06 -8.46
C VAL A 61 -14.57 2.67 -8.81
N VAL A 62 -13.36 2.55 -9.35
CA VAL A 62 -12.77 1.25 -9.71
C VAL A 62 -11.47 1.01 -8.95
N PHE A 63 -11.23 -0.26 -8.65
CA PHE A 63 -10.09 -0.75 -7.90
C PHE A 63 -9.53 -2.00 -8.56
N ALA A 64 -8.22 -2.18 -8.52
CA ALA A 64 -7.58 -3.46 -8.86
C ALA A 64 -7.80 -4.52 -7.76
N SER A 65 -8.17 -4.11 -6.55
CA SER A 65 -8.30 -4.95 -5.36
C SER A 65 -9.70 -4.88 -4.77
N ALA A 66 -10.30 -6.06 -4.52
CA ALA A 66 -11.58 -6.17 -3.82
C ALA A 66 -11.46 -5.74 -2.34
N LEU A 67 -10.28 -5.94 -1.74
CA LEU A 67 -10.00 -5.52 -0.37
C LEU A 67 -10.05 -3.99 -0.25
N ASP A 68 -9.45 -3.30 -1.21
CA ASP A 68 -9.38 -1.84 -1.21
C ASP A 68 -10.75 -1.23 -1.49
N ALA A 69 -11.54 -1.84 -2.38
CA ALA A 69 -12.92 -1.43 -2.61
C ALA A 69 -13.78 -1.54 -1.34
N VAL A 70 -13.68 -2.64 -0.59
CA VAL A 70 -14.41 -2.81 0.69
C VAL A 70 -13.92 -1.82 1.74
N GLY A 71 -12.60 -1.63 1.85
CA GLY A 71 -12.00 -0.64 2.75
C GLY A 71 -12.47 0.78 2.44
N CYS A 72 -12.56 1.14 1.15
CA CYS A 72 -13.09 2.43 0.69
C CYS A 72 -14.57 2.58 1.04
N GLY A 73 -15.39 1.55 0.84
CA GLY A 73 -16.81 1.57 1.24
C GLY A 73 -16.99 1.84 2.74
N ILE A 74 -16.15 1.23 3.59
CA ILE A 74 -16.14 1.48 5.04
C ILE A 74 -15.71 2.92 5.34
N ALA A 75 -14.66 3.41 4.70
CA ALA A 75 -14.16 4.77 4.89
C ALA A 75 -15.22 5.82 4.52
N ILE A 76 -15.95 5.61 3.42
CA ILE A 76 -17.07 6.44 2.99
C ILE A 76 -18.16 6.48 4.06
N GLN A 77 -18.60 5.32 4.57
CA GLN A 77 -19.64 5.27 5.59
C GLN A 77 -19.21 5.94 6.90
N ALA A 78 -17.97 5.71 7.33
CA ALA A 78 -17.41 6.34 8.53
C ALA A 78 -17.27 7.86 8.39
N ALA A 79 -16.88 8.36 7.22
CA ALA A 79 -16.75 9.80 6.97
C ALA A 79 -18.11 10.50 6.92
N VAL A 80 -19.14 9.85 6.35
CA VAL A 80 -20.52 10.35 6.40
C VAL A 80 -21.05 10.35 7.85
N ASP A 81 -20.77 9.31 8.63
CA ASP A 81 -21.15 9.24 10.06
C ASP A 81 -20.50 10.36 10.89
N ALA A 82 -19.23 10.66 10.62
CA ALA A 82 -18.50 11.76 11.24
C ALA A 82 -19.11 13.11 10.87
N HIS A 83 -19.43 13.34 9.59
CA HIS A 83 -20.10 14.57 9.14
C HIS A 83 -21.47 14.73 9.80
N ASN A 84 -22.27 13.67 9.88
CA ASN A 84 -23.59 13.70 10.53
C ASN A 84 -23.53 13.94 12.05
N SER A 85 -22.35 13.81 12.65
CA SER A 85 -22.12 14.11 14.07
C SER A 85 -21.76 15.58 14.30
N GLU A 86 -21.48 16.36 13.24
CA GLU A 86 -21.18 17.78 13.34
C GLU A 86 -22.46 18.57 13.72
N PRO A 87 -22.37 19.54 14.64
CA PRO A 87 -23.49 20.44 14.92
C PRO A 87 -23.92 21.17 13.65
N ASP A 88 -25.22 21.28 13.43
CA ASP A 88 -25.84 21.99 12.30
C ASP A 88 -25.59 21.37 10.91
N ALA A 89 -24.93 20.20 10.81
CA ALA A 89 -24.80 19.47 9.56
C ALA A 89 -26.16 18.90 9.12
N GLU A 90 -26.50 19.07 7.85
CA GLU A 90 -27.63 18.37 7.24
C GLU A 90 -27.30 16.87 7.16
N HIS A 91 -28.21 16.02 7.62
CA HIS A 91 -27.93 14.60 7.74
C HIS A 91 -27.90 13.93 6.36
N ILE A 92 -26.76 13.32 6.02
CA ILE A 92 -26.51 12.64 4.75
C ILE A 92 -26.61 11.12 4.94
N GLY A 93 -27.33 10.45 4.04
CA GLY A 93 -27.29 8.99 3.93
C GLY A 93 -26.57 8.58 2.65
N VAL A 94 -25.70 7.58 2.72
CA VAL A 94 -25.04 7.01 1.52
C VAL A 94 -25.30 5.52 1.41
N ARG A 95 -25.61 5.09 0.20
CA ARG A 95 -25.67 3.68 -0.19
C ARG A 95 -24.36 3.29 -0.86
N VAL A 96 -23.88 2.08 -0.61
CA VAL A 96 -22.67 1.57 -1.26
C VAL A 96 -22.93 0.17 -1.82
N GLY A 97 -22.58 -0.03 -3.10
CA GLY A 97 -22.63 -1.32 -3.76
C GLY A 97 -21.29 -1.70 -4.38
N ILE A 98 -20.79 -2.90 -4.09
CA ILE A 98 -19.48 -3.36 -4.56
C ILE A 98 -19.60 -4.71 -5.27
N ASN A 99 -19.05 -4.80 -6.47
CA ASN A 99 -18.89 -6.08 -7.16
C ASN A 99 -17.51 -6.16 -7.84
N ALA A 100 -17.07 -7.37 -8.14
CA ALA A 100 -15.87 -7.61 -8.93
C ALA A 100 -16.19 -8.43 -10.18
N GLY A 101 -15.31 -8.35 -11.18
CA GLY A 101 -15.36 -9.21 -12.35
C GLY A 101 -14.72 -8.59 -13.57
N ASP A 102 -14.77 -9.35 -14.66
CA ASP A 102 -14.20 -8.96 -15.93
C ASP A 102 -15.02 -7.85 -16.61
N VAL A 103 -14.39 -6.70 -16.77
CA VAL A 103 -14.98 -5.52 -17.40
C VAL A 103 -14.30 -5.22 -18.73
N SER A 104 -15.10 -4.73 -19.68
CA SER A 104 -14.60 -4.17 -20.93
C SER A 104 -14.21 -2.72 -20.69
N VAL A 105 -13.00 -2.35 -21.09
CA VAL A 105 -12.48 -0.98 -20.96
C VAL A 105 -12.50 -0.30 -22.33
N GLU A 106 -13.19 0.84 -22.42
CA GLU A 106 -13.19 1.69 -23.61
C GLU A 106 -12.84 3.12 -23.21
N GLY A 107 -11.66 3.59 -23.63
CA GLY A 107 -11.10 4.85 -23.14
C GLY A 107 -10.85 4.77 -21.64
N GLU A 108 -11.46 5.68 -20.87
CA GLU A 108 -11.35 5.73 -19.41
C GLU A 108 -12.55 5.09 -18.68
N ASP A 109 -13.54 4.58 -19.43
CA ASP A 109 -14.80 4.05 -18.92
C ASP A 109 -14.84 2.51 -18.88
N TYR A 110 -15.71 1.95 -18.03
CA TYR A 110 -15.84 0.52 -17.79
C TYR A 110 -17.26 0.04 -18.03
N PHE A 111 -17.36 -1.10 -18.73
CA PHE A 111 -18.63 -1.68 -19.14
C PHE A 111 -18.71 -3.17 -18.80
N GLY A 112 -19.94 -3.66 -18.77
CA GLY A 112 -20.24 -5.07 -18.66
C GLY A 112 -21.12 -5.41 -17.46
N THR A 113 -21.38 -6.71 -17.33
CA THR A 113 -22.22 -7.26 -16.26
C THR A 113 -21.69 -6.93 -14.87
N PRO A 114 -20.36 -6.94 -14.59
CA PRO A 114 -19.89 -6.61 -13.24
C PRO A 114 -20.22 -5.18 -12.79
N VAL A 115 -20.14 -4.21 -13.70
CA VAL A 115 -20.53 -2.80 -13.47
C VAL A 115 -22.03 -2.72 -13.17
N THR A 116 -22.85 -3.45 -13.94
CA THR A 116 -24.30 -3.50 -13.75
C THR A 116 -24.65 -4.10 -12.38
N ILE A 117 -24.00 -5.19 -11.97
CA ILE A 117 -24.20 -5.81 -10.65
C ILE A 117 -23.85 -4.82 -9.53
N ALA A 118 -22.67 -4.18 -9.59
CA ALA A 118 -22.26 -3.22 -8.56
C ALA A 118 -23.28 -2.08 -8.40
N LYS A 119 -23.74 -1.51 -9.52
CA LYS A 119 -24.78 -0.48 -9.52
C LYS A 119 -26.07 -0.98 -8.88
N ARG A 120 -26.53 -2.19 -9.23
CA ARG A 120 -27.78 -2.73 -8.68
C ARG A 120 -27.68 -3.13 -7.21
N LEU A 121 -26.49 -3.53 -6.74
CA LEU A 121 -26.24 -3.70 -5.31
C LEU A 121 -26.34 -2.36 -4.58
N CYS A 122 -25.81 -1.29 -5.15
CA CYS A 122 -25.93 0.06 -4.61
C CYS A 122 -27.40 0.51 -4.56
N ASP A 123 -28.14 0.33 -5.66
CA ASP A 123 -29.58 0.66 -5.73
C ASP A 123 -30.42 -0.12 -4.70
N SER A 124 -29.96 -1.31 -4.29
CA SER A 124 -30.67 -2.18 -3.33
C SER A 124 -30.24 -1.96 -1.88
N ALA A 125 -29.20 -1.16 -1.65
CA ALA A 125 -28.68 -0.90 -0.31
C ALA A 125 -29.50 0.19 0.40
N ASP A 126 -29.66 0.04 1.71
CA ASP A 126 -30.21 1.08 2.58
C ASP A 126 -29.19 2.19 2.83
N GLY A 127 -29.67 3.35 3.31
CA GLY A 127 -28.80 4.44 3.75
C GLY A 127 -27.94 4.00 4.94
N GLY A 128 -26.62 4.11 4.80
CA GLY A 128 -25.68 3.58 5.79
C GLY A 128 -25.28 2.12 5.55
N GLN A 129 -25.73 1.49 4.47
CA GLN A 129 -25.44 0.08 4.17
C GLN A 129 -24.38 -0.05 3.06
N ILE A 130 -23.55 -1.09 3.19
CA ILE A 130 -22.60 -1.52 2.15
C ILE A 130 -22.99 -2.94 1.73
N LEU A 131 -23.45 -3.11 0.50
CA LEU A 131 -23.74 -4.41 -0.08
C LEU A 131 -22.63 -4.83 -1.04
N ILE A 132 -22.15 -6.06 -0.88
CA ILE A 132 -21.12 -6.66 -1.73
C ILE A 132 -21.65 -7.94 -2.37
N SER A 133 -21.15 -8.28 -3.57
CA SER A 133 -21.44 -9.60 -4.15
C SER A 133 -20.69 -10.70 -3.40
N GLY A 134 -21.21 -11.94 -3.47
CA GLY A 134 -20.53 -13.10 -2.90
C GLY A 134 -19.13 -13.35 -3.48
N LEU A 135 -18.86 -12.88 -4.71
CA LEU A 135 -17.52 -12.92 -5.30
C LEU A 135 -16.55 -11.98 -4.57
N VAL A 136 -16.98 -10.75 -4.27
CA VAL A 136 -16.15 -9.79 -3.52
C VAL A 136 -15.83 -10.35 -2.13
N GLU A 137 -16.83 -10.89 -1.43
CA GLU A 137 -16.62 -11.54 -0.13
C GLU A 137 -15.60 -12.69 -0.23
N SER A 138 -15.70 -13.53 -1.27
CA SER A 138 -14.76 -14.63 -1.50
C SER A 138 -13.34 -14.16 -1.83
N LEU A 139 -13.20 -13.08 -2.60
CA LEU A 139 -11.90 -12.50 -2.97
C LEU A 139 -11.19 -11.86 -1.77
N VAL A 140 -11.97 -11.21 -0.89
CA VAL A 140 -11.48 -10.65 0.37
C VAL A 140 -11.09 -11.76 1.35
N GLY A 141 -11.94 -12.78 1.48
CA GLY A 141 -11.75 -13.87 2.43
C GLY A 141 -11.61 -13.36 3.86
N THR A 142 -10.58 -13.81 4.58
CA THR A 142 -10.30 -13.39 5.96
C THR A 142 -9.34 -12.19 6.05
N ARG A 143 -9.00 -11.56 4.91
CA ARG A 143 -8.06 -10.43 4.87
C ARG A 143 -8.76 -9.14 5.30
N GLY A 144 -8.04 -8.23 5.94
CA GLY A 144 -8.57 -6.92 6.35
C GLY A 144 -9.43 -6.92 7.60
N GLY A 145 -9.75 -8.07 8.19
CA GLY A 145 -10.53 -8.15 9.43
C GLY A 145 -11.98 -7.69 9.28
N PHE A 146 -12.49 -7.64 8.05
CA PHE A 146 -13.86 -7.23 7.77
C PHE A 146 -14.84 -8.31 8.22
N ALA A 147 -15.96 -7.87 8.77
CA ALA A 147 -17.07 -8.73 9.14
C ALA A 147 -18.19 -8.61 8.10
N PHE A 148 -18.74 -9.75 7.69
CA PHE A 148 -19.81 -9.82 6.70
C PHE A 148 -21.04 -10.52 7.29
N ARG A 149 -22.22 -10.06 6.89
CA ARG A 149 -23.49 -10.73 7.14
C ARG A 149 -24.10 -11.13 5.81
N HIS A 150 -24.23 -12.42 5.56
CA HIS A 150 -24.95 -12.90 4.38
C HIS A 150 -26.38 -12.38 4.38
N VAL A 151 -26.81 -11.87 3.24
CA VAL A 151 -28.22 -11.51 2.98
C VAL A 151 -28.85 -12.55 2.06
N ALA A 152 -30.17 -12.59 2.02
CA ALA A 152 -30.86 -13.43 1.04
C ALA A 152 -30.42 -13.05 -0.39
N PRO A 153 -30.29 -14.02 -1.32
CA PRO A 153 -29.94 -13.72 -2.69
C PRO A 153 -30.86 -12.64 -3.28
N LEU A 154 -30.25 -11.64 -3.92
CA LEU A 154 -30.95 -10.46 -4.42
C LEU A 154 -31.35 -10.64 -5.87
N GLU A 155 -32.64 -10.43 -6.16
CA GLU A 155 -33.15 -10.33 -7.52
C GLU A 155 -32.87 -8.93 -8.07
N LEU A 156 -31.74 -8.78 -8.74
CA LEU A 156 -31.30 -7.48 -9.27
C LEU A 156 -31.90 -7.22 -10.66
N ARG A 157 -32.53 -6.06 -10.82
CA ARG A 157 -33.19 -5.66 -12.08
C ARG A 157 -32.23 -5.76 -13.27
N GLY A 158 -32.64 -6.52 -14.29
CA GLY A 158 -31.91 -6.69 -15.55
C GLY A 158 -30.91 -7.85 -15.55
N LEU A 159 -30.83 -8.62 -14.46
CA LEU A 159 -30.07 -9.87 -14.40
C LEU A 159 -31.01 -11.06 -14.40
N SER A 160 -30.59 -12.14 -15.07
CA SER A 160 -31.42 -13.34 -15.25
C SER A 160 -31.35 -14.33 -14.08
N ARG A 161 -30.53 -14.07 -13.07
CA ARG A 161 -30.33 -14.94 -11.90
C ARG A 161 -30.21 -14.10 -10.63
N PRO A 162 -30.73 -14.59 -9.49
CA PRO A 162 -30.45 -14.00 -8.20
C PRO A 162 -28.94 -13.93 -7.93
N GLN A 163 -28.50 -12.85 -7.31
CA GLN A 163 -27.10 -12.63 -6.95
C GLN A 163 -26.89 -12.91 -5.47
N ALA A 164 -25.90 -13.75 -5.15
CA ALA A 164 -25.44 -13.88 -3.77
C ALA A 164 -24.84 -12.54 -3.32
N ALA A 165 -25.23 -12.08 -2.14
CA ALA A 165 -24.78 -10.81 -1.59
C ALA A 165 -24.59 -10.91 -0.07
N SER A 166 -23.76 -10.01 0.44
CA SER A 166 -23.48 -9.86 1.86
C SER A 166 -23.40 -8.39 2.21
N GLU A 167 -23.77 -8.07 3.44
CA GLU A 167 -23.59 -6.74 4.02
C GLU A 167 -22.25 -6.66 4.75
N VAL A 168 -21.52 -5.57 4.56
CA VAL A 168 -20.31 -5.28 5.34
C VAL A 168 -20.71 -4.63 6.65
N LEU A 169 -20.34 -5.25 7.77
CA LEU A 169 -20.62 -4.76 9.11
C LEU A 169 -19.54 -3.75 9.53
N TRP A 170 -19.75 -2.48 9.20
CA TRP A 170 -18.76 -1.42 9.44
C TRP A 170 -18.90 -0.71 10.81
N ARG A 171 -20.03 -0.92 11.51
CA ARG A 171 -20.30 -0.40 12.88
C ARG A 171 -20.16 -1.45 13.99
N ASN A 172 -19.74 -2.68 13.70
CA ASN A 172 -19.76 -3.74 14.70
C ASN A 172 -18.57 -3.60 15.69
N PRO A 173 -18.78 -3.63 17.02
CA PRO A 173 -17.70 -3.61 18.01
C PRO A 173 -16.81 -4.87 18.02
N GLU A 174 -17.12 -5.96 17.30
CA GLU A 174 -16.14 -7.05 17.07
C GLU A 174 -15.19 -6.75 15.88
N THR A 175 -15.57 -5.83 14.98
CA THR A 175 -14.64 -5.10 14.10
C THR A 175 -13.88 -4.01 14.85
N ALA A 176 -14.25 -3.72 16.10
CA ALA A 176 -13.42 -3.01 17.07
C ALA A 176 -12.54 -4.04 17.82
N PHE A 177 -11.47 -4.45 17.15
CA PHE A 177 -10.29 -5.15 17.69
C PHE A 177 -10.46 -5.90 19.03
N THR A 178 -10.96 -7.13 18.97
CA THR A 178 -10.67 -8.13 20.01
C THR A 178 -9.35 -8.82 19.71
N THR A 179 -8.39 -8.50 20.56
CA THR A 179 -7.11 -9.16 20.79
C THR A 179 -7.29 -10.65 21.07
N ALA A 180 -6.84 -11.53 20.17
CA ALA A 180 -6.63 -12.95 20.48
C ALA A 180 -5.31 -13.42 19.88
N SER A 181 -4.30 -13.41 20.75
CA SER A 181 -3.03 -14.12 20.63
C SER A 181 -3.22 -15.53 20.07
N THR A 182 -2.62 -15.82 18.91
CA THR A 182 -2.22 -17.18 18.58
C THR A 182 -0.71 -17.19 18.38
N LYS A 183 -0.01 -17.54 19.46
CA LYS A 183 1.37 -17.98 19.48
C LYS A 183 1.53 -19.16 18.52
N ALA A 184 1.92 -18.90 17.28
CA ALA A 184 2.33 -19.94 16.35
C ALA A 184 3.79 -20.32 16.63
N ALA A 185 3.98 -21.55 17.08
CA ALA A 185 5.28 -22.15 17.34
C ALA A 185 6.09 -22.28 16.03
N ARG A 186 7.38 -21.98 16.14
CA ARG A 186 8.44 -22.20 15.15
C ARG A 186 8.47 -23.68 14.69
N PRO A 187 8.55 -23.98 13.39
CA PRO A 187 9.08 -25.26 12.94
C PRO A 187 10.61 -25.17 12.91
N THR A 188 11.28 -25.98 13.73
CA THR A 188 12.72 -26.20 13.64
C THR A 188 12.96 -27.50 12.88
N THR A 189 13.59 -27.38 11.71
CA THR A 189 14.08 -28.51 10.91
C THR A 189 15.33 -29.09 11.57
N ALA A 190 15.34 -30.40 11.85
CA ALA A 190 16.58 -31.15 12.00
C ALA A 190 16.37 -32.59 11.50
N ALA A 191 17.10 -32.94 10.45
CA ALA A 191 17.18 -34.29 9.91
C ALA A 191 18.11 -35.17 10.78
N GLY A 192 17.75 -36.44 10.98
CA GLY A 192 18.62 -37.45 11.59
C GLY A 192 17.87 -38.70 12.08
N GLN A 193 18.09 -39.83 11.40
CA GLN A 193 17.39 -41.13 11.50
C GLN A 193 17.84 -42.01 12.72
N PRO A 194 17.29 -43.23 12.95
CA PRO A 194 16.56 -43.57 14.18
C PRO A 194 17.18 -44.71 15.02
N ARG A 195 16.94 -44.81 16.34
CA ARG A 195 17.13 -46.09 17.09
C ARG A 195 16.14 -46.29 18.26
N ARG A 196 15.87 -47.59 18.47
CA ARG A 196 14.83 -48.29 19.24
C ARG A 196 14.97 -48.27 20.78
N TRP A 197 13.86 -48.70 21.41
CA TRP A 197 13.68 -49.30 22.76
C TRP A 197 13.82 -48.36 23.96
N GLY A 198 12.94 -48.37 24.97
CA GLY A 198 11.74 -49.17 25.18
C GLY A 198 11.16 -48.94 26.58
N ARG A 199 9.93 -49.43 26.75
CA ARG A 199 9.27 -49.89 28.00
C ARG A 199 9.05 -48.90 29.16
N ARG A 200 7.74 -48.86 29.49
CA ARG A 200 7.13 -48.97 30.84
C ARG A 200 7.27 -47.72 31.72
N ARG A 201 6.32 -47.38 32.58
CA ARG A 201 4.93 -47.76 32.90
C ARG A 201 4.57 -46.80 34.04
N SER A 202 3.30 -46.38 34.08
CA SER A 202 2.54 -46.19 35.34
C SER A 202 3.03 -45.09 36.29
N ALA A 203 2.22 -44.38 37.06
CA ALA A 203 0.79 -44.34 37.36
C ALA A 203 0.68 -43.28 38.49
N VAL A 204 -0.48 -42.60 38.59
CA VAL A 204 -1.27 -42.33 39.83
C VAL A 204 -0.55 -41.52 40.95
N ALA A 205 -1.09 -40.56 41.70
CA ALA A 205 -2.41 -40.05 42.09
C ALA A 205 -2.16 -38.58 42.56
N ALA A 206 -3.04 -37.60 42.35
CA ALA A 206 -4.25 -37.28 43.10
C ALA A 206 -4.05 -36.78 44.55
N VAL A 207 -4.90 -35.80 44.90
CA VAL A 207 -5.32 -35.32 46.25
C VAL A 207 -4.53 -34.12 46.79
N VAL A 208 -5.04 -32.88 46.59
CA VAL A 208 -6.01 -32.09 47.41
C VAL A 208 -5.37 -31.44 48.64
N GLY A 209 -5.55 -30.12 48.77
CA GLY A 209 -5.29 -29.38 50.02
C GLY A 209 -5.49 -27.88 49.83
N LEU A 210 -6.64 -27.39 50.27
CA LEU A 210 -7.15 -26.02 50.18
C LEU A 210 -6.74 -25.21 51.43
N VAL A 211 -7.07 -23.91 51.42
CA VAL A 211 -7.12 -22.93 52.54
C VAL A 211 -5.74 -22.36 52.92
N THR A 212 -5.46 -21.04 53.00
CA THR A 212 -6.21 -19.91 53.58
C THR A 212 -5.77 -18.55 53.01
N ALA A 213 -6.73 -17.62 52.97
CA ALA A 213 -6.51 -16.18 52.85
C ALA A 213 -5.80 -15.59 54.08
N GLY A 214 -4.92 -14.62 53.85
CA GLY A 214 -4.30 -13.80 54.88
C GLY A 214 -3.57 -12.63 54.23
N ALA A 215 -4.20 -11.45 54.25
CA ALA A 215 -3.61 -10.21 53.79
C ALA A 215 -2.47 -9.77 54.73
N ILE A 216 -1.31 -9.46 54.15
CA ILE A 216 -0.24 -8.68 54.79
C ILE A 216 0.19 -7.62 53.77
N ILE A 217 -0.01 -6.35 54.14
CA ILE A 217 0.59 -5.18 53.50
C ILE A 217 2.00 -5.04 54.09
N ALA A 218 3.03 -5.13 53.24
CA ALA A 218 4.32 -4.47 53.46
C ALA A 218 5.14 -4.47 52.16
N ALA A 219 5.46 -3.26 51.71
CA ALA A 219 6.30 -2.96 50.56
C ALA A 219 7.72 -3.52 50.72
N VAL A 220 8.25 -4.17 49.68
CA VAL A 220 9.69 -4.35 49.46
C VAL A 220 9.98 -4.32 47.96
N ALA A 221 10.73 -3.28 47.59
CA ALA A 221 11.67 -3.16 46.47
C ALA A 221 11.16 -3.47 45.06
N SER A 222 10.84 -2.40 44.34
CA SER A 222 11.20 -2.23 42.93
C SER A 222 12.64 -2.73 42.74
N LYS A 223 12.77 -3.88 42.09
CA LYS A 223 14.05 -4.28 41.51
C LYS A 223 13.98 -3.81 40.07
N ASP A 224 14.54 -2.61 39.87
CA ASP A 224 14.97 -2.13 38.57
C ASP A 224 15.84 -3.24 37.94
N GLU A 225 15.26 -3.96 36.99
CA GLU A 225 16.07 -4.57 35.94
C GLU A 225 16.31 -3.44 34.96
N ASP A 226 17.47 -2.79 35.14
CA ASP A 226 18.12 -1.93 34.18
C ASP A 226 18.20 -2.66 32.82
N GLN A 227 17.15 -2.53 32.02
CA GLN A 227 17.33 -2.51 30.58
C GLN A 227 17.85 -1.12 30.27
N GLU A 228 19.18 -1.01 30.23
CA GLU A 228 19.85 0.03 29.46
C GLU A 228 19.10 0.19 28.14
N PRO A 229 18.69 1.41 27.75
CA PRO A 229 18.16 1.61 26.42
C PRO A 229 19.26 1.14 25.47
N GLU A 230 18.94 0.18 24.59
CA GLU A 230 19.76 -0.07 23.40
C GLU A 230 19.76 1.23 22.60
N ASP A 231 20.70 2.11 22.93
CA ASP A 231 21.12 3.21 22.09
C ASP A 231 21.78 2.55 20.90
N LYS A 232 20.95 2.15 19.92
CA LYS A 232 21.45 1.72 18.62
C LYS A 232 22.36 2.86 18.16
N PRO A 233 23.66 2.60 17.93
CA PRO A 233 24.58 3.65 17.55
C PRO A 233 24.02 4.35 16.32
N ASN A 234 23.87 5.68 16.40
CA ASN A 234 23.61 6.53 15.24
C ASN A 234 24.68 6.21 14.19
N PRO A 235 24.36 5.59 13.04
CA PRO A 235 25.35 5.41 12.01
C PRO A 235 25.66 6.82 11.50
N ALA A 236 26.82 7.36 11.88
CA ALA A 236 27.39 8.54 11.28
C ALA A 236 27.15 8.47 9.76
N ALA A 237 26.39 9.44 9.24
CA ALA A 237 25.77 9.35 7.92
C ALA A 237 26.80 8.97 6.84
N PRO A 238 26.47 8.03 5.93
CA PRO A 238 27.36 7.65 4.83
C PRO A 238 27.51 8.75 3.75
N TYR A 239 26.91 9.93 3.93
CA TYR A 239 26.84 11.00 2.94
C TYR A 239 27.47 12.30 3.46
N SER A 240 28.51 12.80 2.77
CA SER A 240 29.03 14.17 2.96
C SER A 240 28.14 15.17 2.19
N GLY A 241 27.60 16.18 2.88
CA GLY A 241 26.68 17.13 2.25
C GLY A 241 26.07 18.14 3.22
N LYS A 242 25.42 19.18 2.67
CA LYS A 242 24.58 20.10 3.44
C LYS A 242 23.30 19.40 3.92
N VAL A 243 23.13 19.32 5.24
CA VAL A 243 21.85 18.89 5.85
C VAL A 243 20.77 19.94 5.60
N LEU A 244 19.65 19.51 5.02
CA LEU A 244 18.48 20.35 4.73
C LEU A 244 17.36 20.13 5.75
N ILE A 245 17.16 18.88 6.21
CA ILE A 245 16.22 18.49 7.25
C ILE A 245 16.93 17.52 8.19
N ASP A 246 16.76 17.69 9.49
CA ASP A 246 17.18 16.76 10.53
C ASP A 246 16.24 16.93 11.72
N VAL A 247 15.21 16.09 11.76
CA VAL A 247 14.08 16.26 12.68
C VAL A 247 13.63 14.93 13.25
N THR A 248 13.20 14.96 14.50
CA THR A 248 12.41 13.88 15.09
C THR A 248 10.94 14.24 15.07
N GLY A 249 10.08 13.25 14.86
CA GLY A 249 8.65 13.47 14.77
C GLY A 249 7.85 12.22 15.07
N THR A 250 6.53 12.35 14.97
CA THR A 250 5.60 11.22 14.99
C THR A 250 4.54 11.53 13.95
N VAL A 251 4.11 10.52 13.20
CA VAL A 251 3.07 10.73 12.21
C VAL A 251 1.75 10.95 12.95
N PRO A 252 1.00 12.04 12.69
CA PRO A 252 -0.30 12.26 13.33
C PRO A 252 -1.26 11.11 13.01
N SER A 253 -1.95 10.60 14.02
CA SER A 253 -2.95 9.53 13.83
C SER A 253 -4.12 9.97 12.93
N SER A 254 -4.38 11.28 12.83
CA SER A 254 -5.46 11.87 12.03
C SER A 254 -5.15 11.96 10.54
N ASP A 255 -4.02 12.58 10.17
CA ASP A 255 -3.65 12.83 8.76
C ASP A 255 -2.81 11.70 8.15
N ARG A 256 -2.40 10.72 8.98
CA ARG A 256 -1.64 9.51 8.60
C ARG A 256 -0.32 9.76 7.85
N ARG A 257 0.09 11.01 7.68
CA ARG A 257 1.35 11.48 7.11
C ARG A 257 1.84 12.72 7.83
N ARG A 258 3.15 12.95 7.79
CA ARG A 258 3.81 14.17 8.25
C ARG A 258 4.69 14.68 7.12
N VAL A 259 4.42 15.90 6.68
CA VAL A 259 5.10 16.55 5.55
C VAL A 259 6.19 17.48 6.07
N HIS A 260 7.39 17.39 5.51
CA HIS A 260 8.51 18.29 5.75
C HIS A 260 8.97 18.88 4.43
N THR A 261 9.04 20.20 4.36
CA THR A 261 9.39 20.90 3.11
C THR A 261 10.84 21.34 3.11
N PHE A 262 11.50 21.26 1.95
CA PHE A 262 12.85 21.78 1.75
C PHE A 262 13.02 22.41 0.36
N GLU A 263 13.92 23.37 0.24
CA GLU A 263 14.24 24.03 -1.03
C GLU A 263 15.47 23.39 -1.66
N ALA A 264 15.41 23.16 -2.97
CA ALA A 264 16.53 22.65 -3.75
C ALA A 264 16.46 23.09 -5.21
N TYR A 265 17.59 22.95 -5.90
CA TYR A 265 17.78 23.39 -7.29
C TYR A 265 17.88 22.20 -8.24
N ALA A 266 17.60 22.45 -9.52
CA ALA A 266 17.84 21.47 -10.56
C ALA A 266 19.33 21.07 -10.58
N GLY A 267 19.60 19.77 -10.61
CA GLY A 267 20.94 19.19 -10.49
C GLY A 267 21.39 18.93 -9.04
N ASP A 268 20.66 19.40 -8.03
CA ASP A 268 20.93 19.01 -6.64
C ASP A 268 20.66 17.51 -6.45
N VAL A 269 21.59 16.81 -5.81
CA VAL A 269 21.43 15.41 -5.42
C VAL A 269 21.07 15.34 -3.95
N VAL A 270 19.95 14.69 -3.65
CA VAL A 270 19.44 14.54 -2.29
C VAL A 270 19.43 13.09 -1.81
N HIS A 271 19.67 12.92 -0.52
CA HIS A 271 19.60 11.68 0.23
C HIS A 271 18.58 11.89 1.34
N LEU A 272 17.59 11.03 1.43
CA LEU A 272 16.58 11.06 2.48
C LEU A 272 16.64 9.74 3.23
N ASP A 273 16.72 9.80 4.55
CA ASP A 273 16.72 8.63 5.42
C ASP A 273 15.65 8.83 6.50
N LEU A 274 14.87 7.79 6.76
CA LEU A 274 13.82 7.81 7.78
C LEU A 274 14.02 6.61 8.71
N TRP A 275 14.38 6.89 9.96
CA TRP A 275 14.60 5.87 10.98
C TRP A 275 13.43 5.78 11.95
N SER A 276 13.03 4.57 12.25
CA SER A 276 12.18 4.33 13.42
C SER A 276 12.97 4.56 14.71
N ARG A 277 12.33 5.21 15.69
CA ARG A 277 12.86 5.37 17.05
C ARG A 277 12.19 4.42 18.05
N ALA A 278 11.32 3.52 17.60
CA ALA A 278 10.64 2.54 18.45
C ALA A 278 10.39 1.19 17.73
N PRO A 279 10.52 0.04 18.44
CA PRO A 279 10.20 -1.25 17.86
C PRO A 279 8.77 -1.32 17.31
N GLY A 280 8.59 -1.97 16.17
CA GLY A 280 7.26 -2.17 15.56
C GLY A 280 6.71 -0.96 14.79
N VAL A 281 7.48 0.12 14.67
CA VAL A 281 7.13 1.26 13.81
C VAL A 281 7.59 0.99 12.39
N TYR A 282 6.67 1.02 11.44
CA TYR A 282 6.90 0.86 10.00
C TYR A 282 6.30 2.04 9.26
N LEU A 283 7.18 2.81 8.63
CA LEU A 283 6.82 4.03 7.92
C LEU A 283 7.22 3.90 6.45
N VAL A 284 6.58 4.71 5.63
CA VAL A 284 6.92 4.91 4.22
C VAL A 284 7.54 6.30 4.10
N LEU A 285 8.65 6.38 3.39
CA LEU A 285 9.31 7.65 3.06
C LEU A 285 8.97 8.01 1.61
N GLU A 286 8.47 9.22 1.39
CA GLU A 286 8.15 9.72 0.06
C GLU A 286 8.86 11.05 -0.21
N LEU A 287 9.37 11.21 -1.42
CA LEU A 287 9.85 12.48 -1.97
C LEU A 287 8.82 12.97 -2.99
N ARG A 288 8.28 14.17 -2.80
CA ARG A 288 7.26 14.79 -3.67
C ARG A 288 7.67 16.19 -4.11
N THR A 289 7.06 16.66 -5.20
CA THR A 289 7.09 18.08 -5.57
C THR A 289 6.27 18.92 -4.60
N GLU A 290 6.42 20.24 -4.63
CA GLU A 290 5.55 21.19 -3.91
C GLU A 290 4.05 20.94 -4.15
N SER A 291 3.67 20.62 -5.40
CA SER A 291 2.28 20.31 -5.78
C SER A 291 1.79 18.93 -5.32
N GLY A 292 2.58 18.19 -4.53
CA GLY A 292 2.24 16.86 -4.02
C GLY A 292 2.48 15.71 -4.99
N ARG A 293 3.07 15.92 -6.18
CA ARG A 293 3.37 14.85 -7.14
C ARG A 293 4.52 13.98 -6.63
N LEU A 294 4.33 12.67 -6.58
CA LEU A 294 5.36 11.72 -6.14
C LEU A 294 6.54 11.65 -7.12
N LEU A 295 7.76 11.72 -6.58
CA LEU A 295 9.02 11.64 -7.33
C LEU A 295 9.78 10.35 -7.02
N ALA A 296 9.82 9.96 -5.75
CA ALA A 296 10.39 8.70 -5.28
C ALA A 296 9.74 8.29 -3.95
N PHE A 297 9.81 7.01 -3.60
CA PHE A 297 9.45 6.53 -2.27
C PHE A 297 10.21 5.25 -1.93
N ASP A 298 10.29 4.94 -0.65
CA ASP A 298 10.74 3.66 -0.12
C ASP A 298 9.78 3.19 0.99
N GLU A 299 9.41 1.91 0.93
CA GLU A 299 8.50 1.22 1.84
C GLU A 299 9.16 0.04 2.55
N GLY A 300 10.50 -0.01 2.54
CA GLY A 300 11.31 -1.14 3.03
C GLY A 300 10.86 -1.72 4.37
N ALA A 301 11.09 -3.02 4.55
CA ALA A 301 10.77 -3.78 5.77
C ALA A 301 11.63 -3.42 7.01
N GLY A 302 12.17 -2.19 7.05
CA GLY A 302 13.08 -1.62 8.05
C GLY A 302 13.03 -0.09 8.04
N ASP A 303 14.19 0.59 8.08
CA ASP A 303 14.30 2.05 7.99
C ASP A 303 14.37 2.47 6.51
N PRO A 304 13.33 3.12 5.93
CA PRO A 304 13.32 3.46 4.51
C PRO A 304 14.25 4.62 4.15
N GLY A 305 14.81 4.58 2.94
CA GLY A 305 15.75 5.56 2.44
C GLY A 305 15.66 5.79 0.92
N ILE A 306 15.82 7.06 0.51
CA ILE A 306 15.92 7.49 -0.89
C ILE A 306 17.33 8.04 -1.08
N SER A 307 18.20 7.29 -1.74
CA SER A 307 19.60 7.68 -1.92
C SER A 307 19.87 8.31 -3.30
N ALA A 308 20.67 9.37 -3.31
CA ALA A 308 21.26 9.97 -4.51
C ALA A 308 20.24 10.35 -5.60
N PHE A 309 19.10 10.92 -5.20
CA PHE A 309 18.07 11.37 -6.13
C PHE A 309 18.42 12.76 -6.69
N GLU A 310 18.62 12.85 -8.01
CA GLU A 310 18.87 14.12 -8.71
C GLU A 310 17.55 14.86 -8.99
N LEU A 311 17.45 16.09 -8.51
CA LEU A 311 16.27 16.93 -8.69
C LEU A 311 16.31 17.63 -10.05
N THR A 312 15.18 17.68 -10.75
CA THR A 312 15.12 18.17 -12.14
C THR A 312 14.61 19.59 -12.29
N ARG A 313 14.13 20.20 -11.20
CA ARG A 313 13.56 21.56 -11.19
C ARG A 313 14.03 22.33 -9.97
N ASN A 314 14.05 23.65 -10.10
CA ASN A 314 14.21 24.52 -8.93
C ASN A 314 12.87 24.62 -8.20
N GLY A 315 12.90 24.62 -6.86
CA GLY A 315 11.72 24.93 -6.07
C GLY A 315 11.65 24.17 -4.74
N GLN A 316 10.44 24.17 -4.18
CA GLN A 316 10.14 23.43 -2.95
C GLN A 316 9.83 21.96 -3.25
N TYR A 317 10.28 21.12 -2.33
CA TYR A 317 10.05 19.67 -2.33
C TYR A 317 9.54 19.24 -0.96
N GLN A 318 8.89 18.09 -0.92
CA GLN A 318 8.31 17.51 0.28
C GLN A 318 8.96 16.16 0.56
N ALA A 319 9.55 16.01 1.74
CA ALA A 319 9.86 14.72 2.35
C ALA A 319 8.69 14.33 3.26
N VAL A 320 8.01 13.23 2.96
CA VAL A 320 6.80 12.81 3.67
C VAL A 320 7.08 11.50 4.38
N ALA A 321 6.93 11.51 5.71
CA ALA A 321 6.86 10.30 6.51
C ALA A 321 5.39 9.90 6.63
N ARG A 322 5.03 8.74 6.09
CA ARG A 322 3.65 8.23 6.13
C ARG A 322 3.62 6.94 6.93
N MET A 323 2.60 6.75 7.77
CA MET A 323 2.45 5.46 8.45
C MET A 323 2.09 4.36 7.45
N PHE A 324 2.76 3.21 7.53
CA PHE A 324 2.40 2.05 6.71
C PHE A 324 1.05 1.49 7.18
N ARG A 325 0.91 1.27 8.49
CA ARG A 325 -0.36 0.94 9.17
C ARG A 325 -0.52 1.80 10.43
N PRO A 326 -1.75 2.10 10.87
CA PRO A 326 -1.98 2.89 12.10
C PRO A 326 -1.39 2.26 13.36
N ALA A 327 -1.42 0.92 13.45
CA ALA A 327 -0.86 0.15 14.56
C ALA A 327 0.68 0.12 14.59
N GLU A 328 1.31 0.47 13.46
CA GLU A 328 2.76 0.48 13.26
C GLU A 328 3.28 1.93 13.21
N ASN A 329 2.52 2.86 13.78
CA ASN A 329 2.91 4.25 13.88
C ASN A 329 3.73 4.50 15.16
N GLY A 330 4.64 5.46 15.11
CA GLY A 330 5.39 5.88 16.28
C GLY A 330 6.45 6.91 15.95
N PRO A 331 7.36 7.17 16.90
CA PRO A 331 8.38 8.19 16.72
C PRO A 331 9.38 7.79 15.64
N TYR A 332 9.80 8.77 14.85
CA TYR A 332 10.78 8.62 13.80
C TYR A 332 11.79 9.76 13.81
N GLU A 333 12.89 9.55 13.12
CA GLU A 333 13.90 10.55 12.79
C GLU A 333 14.00 10.63 11.26
N LEU A 334 13.82 11.82 10.69
CA LEU A 334 13.92 12.08 9.26
C LEU A 334 15.12 12.98 9.02
N ARG A 335 15.98 12.56 8.09
CA ARG A 335 17.11 13.36 7.64
C ARG A 335 17.10 13.50 6.13
N VAL A 336 17.33 14.72 5.66
CA VAL A 336 17.50 15.04 4.24
C VAL A 336 18.84 15.76 4.07
N VAL A 337 19.73 15.18 3.26
CA VAL A 337 21.06 15.71 2.99
C VAL A 337 21.18 16.00 1.50
N ARG A 338 21.59 17.20 1.14
CA ARG A 338 22.06 17.52 -0.21
C ARG A 338 23.55 17.25 -0.28
N SER A 339 23.99 16.40 -1.22
CA SER A 339 25.40 16.05 -1.36
C SER A 339 26.26 17.23 -1.83
N ASP A 340 27.50 17.34 -1.33
CA ASP A 340 28.50 18.36 -1.73
C ASP A 340 29.35 17.92 -2.94
N GLY A 341 29.06 16.78 -3.57
CA GLY A 341 29.82 16.25 -4.71
C GLY A 341 28.97 15.42 -5.66
N PRO A 342 29.47 15.10 -6.87
CA PRO A 342 28.76 14.22 -7.79
C PRO A 342 28.60 12.87 -7.10
N ALA A 343 27.36 12.37 -7.08
CA ALA A 343 26.94 11.17 -6.36
C ALA A 343 27.96 10.02 -6.49
N ALA A 344 28.09 9.17 -5.47
CA ALA A 344 28.32 7.76 -5.77
C ALA A 344 27.30 7.41 -6.87
N GLU A 345 27.76 7.06 -8.08
CA GLU A 345 26.96 7.05 -9.31
C GLU A 345 25.85 5.96 -9.21
N ALA A 346 24.81 6.24 -8.44
CA ALA A 346 23.48 5.71 -8.64
C ALA A 346 22.96 6.43 -9.88
N LEU A 347 23.16 5.82 -11.03
CA LEU A 347 22.50 6.25 -12.25
C LEU A 347 21.06 5.79 -12.06
N GLY A 348 20.22 6.57 -11.37
CA GLY A 348 18.83 6.21 -11.14
C GLY A 348 18.17 5.91 -12.48
N VAL A 349 17.54 4.74 -12.64
CA VAL A 349 16.96 4.39 -13.94
C VAL A 349 15.45 4.26 -13.87
N GLY A 350 14.76 5.31 -14.28
CA GLY A 350 13.49 5.25 -15.03
C GLY A 350 12.36 4.34 -14.53
N TYR A 351 11.18 4.95 -14.46
CA TYR A 351 9.92 4.23 -14.45
C TYR A 351 9.42 4.08 -15.89
N ASP A 352 8.98 2.89 -16.29
CA ASP A 352 8.26 2.68 -17.55
C ASP A 352 7.19 1.60 -17.41
N GLU A 353 6.23 1.60 -18.33
CA GLU A 353 5.15 0.62 -18.41
C GLU A 353 5.11 0.03 -19.81
N PHE A 354 5.23 -1.30 -19.90
CA PHE A 354 5.01 -1.97 -21.17
C PHE A 354 3.53 -2.01 -21.50
N VAL A 355 3.11 -1.20 -22.46
CA VAL A 355 1.70 -1.17 -22.93
C VAL A 355 1.47 -2.03 -24.18
N LYS A 356 2.55 -2.44 -24.87
CA LYS A 356 2.48 -3.20 -26.13
C LYS A 356 3.46 -4.39 -26.18
N PRO A 357 3.05 -5.55 -26.72
CA PRO A 357 3.95 -6.67 -26.95
C PRO A 357 5.14 -6.29 -27.87
N GLY A 358 6.35 -6.74 -27.53
CA GLY A 358 7.56 -6.47 -28.30
C GLY A 358 8.21 -5.11 -28.03
N GLN A 359 7.62 -4.28 -27.18
CA GLN A 359 8.26 -3.07 -26.67
C GLN A 359 9.48 -3.45 -25.82
N THR A 360 10.56 -2.69 -25.97
CA THR A 360 11.81 -2.87 -25.24
C THR A 360 12.17 -1.54 -24.60
N TYR A 361 12.39 -1.55 -23.30
CA TYR A 361 12.90 -0.41 -22.56
C TYR A 361 14.41 -0.34 -22.73
N LEU A 362 14.91 0.86 -23.04
CA LEU A 362 16.33 1.12 -23.27
C LEU A 362 16.74 2.36 -22.48
N GLN A 363 17.67 2.19 -21.55
CA GLN A 363 18.31 3.31 -20.86
C GLN A 363 19.82 3.27 -21.06
N GLN A 364 20.40 4.37 -21.55
CA GLN A 364 21.84 4.53 -21.55
C GLN A 364 22.35 4.91 -20.15
N VAL A 365 23.42 4.25 -19.73
CA VAL A 365 24.13 4.46 -18.46
C VAL A 365 25.64 4.50 -18.72
N ARG A 366 26.40 5.26 -17.92
CA ARG A 366 27.86 5.35 -18.07
C ARG A 366 28.55 4.64 -16.92
N LEU A 367 29.29 3.57 -17.20
CA LEU A 367 29.93 2.77 -16.15
C LEU A 367 31.45 2.93 -16.19
N ARG A 368 32.10 2.78 -15.03
CA ARG A 368 33.56 2.90 -14.88
C ARG A 368 34.21 1.53 -14.73
N LYS A 369 35.36 1.34 -15.40
CA LYS A 369 36.14 0.11 -15.34
C LYS A 369 36.40 -0.32 -13.89
N GLY A 370 36.11 -1.58 -13.58
CA GLY A 370 36.43 -2.20 -12.29
C GLY A 370 35.50 -1.88 -11.11
N ARG A 371 34.57 -0.91 -11.24
CA ARG A 371 33.54 -0.64 -10.21
C ARG A 371 32.51 -1.76 -10.17
N SER A 372 32.03 -2.09 -8.97
CA SER A 372 31.00 -3.12 -8.81
C SER A 372 29.63 -2.49 -9.10
N THR A 373 29.02 -2.88 -10.22
CA THR A 373 27.72 -2.42 -10.66
C THR A 373 26.65 -3.45 -10.31
N ARG A 374 25.50 -2.98 -9.83
CA ARG A 374 24.28 -3.74 -9.68
C ARG A 374 23.18 -3.11 -10.52
N VAL A 375 22.40 -3.92 -11.22
CA VAL A 375 21.19 -3.49 -11.91
C VAL A 375 20.02 -4.31 -11.40
N GLU A 376 18.97 -3.66 -10.93
CA GLU A 376 17.78 -4.32 -10.41
C GLU A 376 16.56 -3.85 -11.22
N VAL A 377 15.71 -4.77 -11.63
CA VAL A 377 14.34 -4.46 -12.06
C VAL A 377 13.43 -4.76 -10.89
N LEU A 378 12.39 -3.95 -10.71
CA LEU A 378 11.35 -4.17 -9.71
C LEU A 378 10.00 -4.05 -10.42
N SER A 379 9.25 -5.14 -10.52
CA SER A 379 7.90 -5.10 -11.06
C SER A 379 6.97 -4.57 -9.97
N GLU A 380 6.03 -3.71 -10.35
CA GLU A 380 5.07 -3.19 -9.39
C GLU A 380 4.24 -4.33 -8.79
N SER A 381 3.95 -4.26 -7.48
CA SER A 381 3.18 -5.28 -6.75
C SER A 381 1.80 -5.58 -7.36
N VAL A 382 1.28 -4.65 -8.18
CA VAL A 382 0.01 -4.76 -8.91
C VAL A 382 0.10 -5.61 -10.19
N ASN A 383 1.29 -5.90 -10.70
CA ASN A 383 1.49 -6.74 -11.88
C ASN A 383 2.88 -7.41 -11.83
N ARG A 384 2.93 -8.71 -11.52
CA ARG A 384 4.17 -9.50 -11.56
C ARG A 384 4.57 -9.78 -13.00
N ALA A 385 5.15 -8.79 -13.65
CA ALA A 385 5.74 -8.91 -14.97
C ALA A 385 6.95 -9.86 -14.91
N ASP A 386 6.93 -10.95 -15.69
CA ASP A 386 8.10 -11.80 -15.90
C ASP A 386 9.03 -11.17 -16.97
N LEU A 387 10.01 -10.41 -16.50
CA LEU A 387 10.87 -9.57 -17.33
C LEU A 387 12.24 -10.22 -17.57
N VAL A 388 12.89 -9.79 -18.65
CA VAL A 388 14.30 -10.07 -18.93
C VAL A 388 15.07 -8.76 -18.82
N LEU A 389 16.13 -8.78 -18.02
CA LEU A 389 17.08 -7.69 -17.85
C LEU A 389 18.39 -8.06 -18.56
N GLU A 390 18.87 -7.17 -19.42
CA GLU A 390 20.14 -7.30 -20.13
C GLU A 390 20.94 -6.01 -20.01
N LEU A 391 22.25 -6.14 -19.81
CA LEU A 391 23.20 -5.04 -19.90
C LEU A 391 24.02 -5.22 -21.18
N VAL A 392 23.99 -4.21 -22.04
CA VAL A 392 24.59 -4.23 -23.38
C VAL A 392 25.74 -3.23 -23.43
N ASP A 393 26.90 -3.62 -23.94
CA ASP A 393 28.04 -2.71 -24.12
C ASP A 393 27.88 -1.81 -25.37
N SER A 394 28.85 -0.91 -25.58
CA SER A 394 28.85 0.02 -26.71
C SER A 394 28.99 -0.66 -28.08
N ALA A 395 29.41 -1.92 -28.14
CA ALA A 395 29.48 -2.72 -29.38
C ALA A 395 28.16 -3.47 -29.65
N GLY A 396 27.16 -3.35 -28.78
CA GLY A 396 25.88 -4.04 -28.89
C GLY A 396 25.90 -5.46 -28.34
N VAL A 397 26.96 -5.86 -27.63
CA VAL A 397 27.10 -7.21 -27.07
C VAL A 397 26.46 -7.24 -25.68
N VAL A 398 25.63 -8.26 -25.41
CA VAL A 398 25.08 -8.51 -24.07
C VAL A 398 26.23 -8.99 -23.17
N VAL A 399 26.60 -8.19 -22.19
CA VAL A 399 27.71 -8.45 -21.27
C VAL A 399 27.26 -9.01 -19.91
N ALA A 400 25.98 -8.87 -19.59
CA ALA A 400 25.32 -9.52 -18.46
C ALA A 400 23.81 -9.61 -18.72
N SER A 401 23.16 -10.64 -18.19
CA SER A 401 21.71 -10.81 -18.30
C SER A 401 21.17 -11.59 -17.12
N ASP A 402 19.94 -11.27 -16.73
CA ASP A 402 19.13 -12.09 -15.84
C ASP A 402 17.71 -12.15 -16.40
N ASP A 403 17.16 -13.35 -16.46
CA ASP A 403 15.79 -13.59 -16.89
C ASP A 403 14.89 -13.96 -15.71
N GLY A 404 15.33 -13.86 -14.46
CA GLY A 404 14.50 -14.16 -13.29
C GLY A 404 14.22 -15.66 -13.09
N SER A 405 14.97 -16.55 -13.76
CA SER A 405 14.84 -18.00 -13.57
C SER A 405 15.59 -18.51 -12.32
N GLY A 406 15.07 -18.16 -11.13
CA GLY A 406 15.59 -18.71 -9.88
C GLY A 406 15.08 -17.96 -8.65
N GLU A 407 14.07 -18.53 -7.99
CA GLU A 407 13.49 -18.08 -6.71
C GLU A 407 12.88 -16.66 -6.71
N LEU A 408 11.56 -16.60 -6.93
CA LEU A 408 10.63 -15.56 -6.46
C LEU A 408 11.19 -14.12 -6.44
N GLY A 409 11.35 -13.47 -7.59
CA GLY A 409 11.65 -12.03 -7.63
C GLY A 409 12.09 -11.54 -9.00
N ASP A 410 11.88 -10.26 -9.24
CA ASP A 410 12.24 -9.54 -10.46
C ASP A 410 13.72 -9.72 -10.88
N PRO A 411 14.05 -9.61 -12.18
CA PRO A 411 15.40 -9.89 -12.67
C PRO A 411 16.43 -8.87 -12.17
N SER A 412 17.62 -9.34 -11.80
CA SER A 412 18.71 -8.51 -11.24
C SER A 412 20.10 -8.98 -11.66
N ILE A 413 20.95 -8.05 -12.10
CA ILE A 413 22.38 -8.26 -12.38
C ILE A 413 23.18 -7.84 -11.15
N LYS A 414 23.78 -8.82 -10.46
CA LYS A 414 24.53 -8.60 -9.21
C LYS A 414 26.04 -8.58 -9.45
N ARG A 415 26.73 -7.56 -8.92
CA ARG A 415 28.21 -7.45 -8.86
C ARG A 415 28.92 -7.48 -10.22
N PHE A 416 28.29 -6.96 -11.28
CA PHE A 416 28.91 -6.81 -12.59
C PHE A 416 30.10 -5.83 -12.52
N ARG A 417 31.24 -6.17 -13.12
CA ARG A 417 32.40 -5.27 -13.18
C ARG A 417 32.70 -4.92 -14.64
N PRO A 418 32.51 -3.65 -15.06
CA PRO A 418 32.81 -3.22 -16.42
C PRO A 418 34.28 -3.47 -16.79
N ALA A 419 34.52 -4.07 -17.96
CA ALA A 419 35.87 -4.30 -18.48
C ALA A 419 36.56 -3.01 -18.98
N ALA A 420 35.75 -2.02 -19.36
CA ALA A 420 36.19 -0.70 -19.81
C ALA A 420 35.26 0.40 -19.23
N THR A 421 35.78 1.62 -19.12
CA THR A 421 34.96 2.80 -18.80
C THR A 421 34.26 3.24 -20.08
N GLY A 422 32.94 3.39 -20.06
CA GLY A 422 32.18 3.71 -21.27
C GLY A 422 30.68 3.69 -21.08
N SER A 423 29.96 3.88 -22.19
CA SER A 423 28.49 3.80 -22.22
C SER A 423 28.04 2.34 -22.33
N TYR A 424 27.02 2.01 -21.55
CA TYR A 424 26.30 0.75 -21.55
C TYR A 424 24.80 1.05 -21.70
N THR A 425 24.02 0.07 -22.14
CA THR A 425 22.57 0.17 -22.26
C THR A 425 21.91 -0.87 -21.38
N VAL A 426 21.08 -0.42 -20.44
CA VAL A 426 20.14 -1.30 -19.73
C VAL A 426 18.96 -1.56 -20.66
N ARG A 427 18.72 -2.83 -20.93
CA ARG A 427 17.64 -3.30 -21.78
C ARG A 427 16.70 -4.17 -20.97
N VAL A 428 15.44 -3.76 -20.88
CA VAL A 428 14.38 -4.55 -20.23
C VAL A 428 13.33 -4.93 -21.27
N ARG A 429 12.89 -6.18 -21.25
CA ARG A 429 11.85 -6.69 -22.15
C ARG A 429 10.96 -7.70 -21.43
N ALA A 430 9.68 -7.70 -21.74
CA ALA A 430 8.78 -8.77 -21.32
C ALA A 430 9.18 -10.09 -22.01
N LYS A 431 9.18 -11.21 -21.27
CA LYS A 431 9.43 -12.54 -21.87
C LYS A 431 8.34 -12.92 -22.85
N THR A 432 7.09 -12.67 -22.47
CA THR A 432 5.91 -12.92 -23.28
C THR A 432 4.98 -11.72 -23.27
N PRO A 433 4.02 -11.62 -24.22
CA PRO A 433 3.00 -10.57 -24.20
C PRO A 433 2.11 -10.53 -22.94
N ARG A 434 2.15 -11.56 -22.09
CA ARG A 434 1.41 -11.61 -20.82
C ARG A 434 2.18 -10.99 -19.66
N ASP A 435 3.48 -10.78 -19.84
CA ASP A 435 4.41 -10.25 -18.83
C ASP A 435 4.58 -8.73 -18.99
N LEU A 436 3.61 -8.07 -19.63
CA LEU A 436 3.57 -6.63 -19.79
C LEU A 436 3.08 -6.03 -18.47
N GLY A 437 3.82 -5.07 -17.94
CA GLY A 437 3.48 -4.38 -16.70
C GLY A 437 4.37 -3.19 -16.45
N ALA A 438 4.05 -2.47 -15.36
CA ALA A 438 4.87 -1.39 -14.85
C ALA A 438 6.05 -1.96 -14.07
N PHE A 439 7.22 -1.37 -14.27
CA PHE A 439 8.43 -1.76 -13.59
C PHE A 439 9.32 -0.53 -13.37
N ARG A 440 10.26 -0.68 -12.45
CA ARG A 440 11.34 0.27 -12.20
C ARG A 440 12.67 -0.40 -12.46
N VAL A 441 13.66 0.40 -12.80
CA VAL A 441 15.04 -0.05 -12.88
C VAL A 441 15.88 0.72 -11.87
N ALA A 442 16.93 0.11 -11.36
CA ALA A 442 17.91 0.81 -10.53
C ALA A 442 19.30 0.37 -10.96
N VAL A 443 20.21 1.33 -11.18
CA VAL A 443 21.62 1.05 -11.44
C VAL A 443 22.45 1.66 -10.32
N ILE A 444 23.16 0.81 -9.60
CA ILE A 444 23.94 1.16 -8.41
C ILE A 444 25.40 0.80 -8.68
N THR A 445 26.33 1.74 -8.51
CA THR A 445 27.77 1.48 -8.66
C THR A 445 28.54 1.75 -7.37
N ASN A 446 29.34 0.76 -6.94
CA ASN A 446 30.20 0.80 -5.74
C ASN A 446 31.68 0.76 -6.10
#